data_AF-A0A731XUQ0-F1
#
_entry.id   AF-A0A731XUQ0-F1
#
_cell.length_a   1.000
_cell.length_b   1.000
_cell.length_c   1.000
_cell.angle_alpha   90.00
_cell.angle_beta   90.00
_cell.angle_gamma   90.00
#
_symmetry.space_group_name_H-M   'P 1'
#
loop_
_entity.id
_entity.type
_entity.pdbx_description
1 polymer ?
#
loop_
_entity_poly.entity_id
_entity_poly.type
_entity_poly.pdbx_seq_one_letter_code
_entity_poly.pdbx_strand_id
1 'polypeptide(L)'
;MGNDRGGSIAPKERINIRYVLRTDGQASEVELPLSLLVTGDLLGKPDDTPLDERQPVAIDKNTFNAVLAQSGIERNVSVPSVLSGMPAARWI
;
A
#
# COMPACT_ATOMS: atom_id res chain seq x y z
N MET A 1 -63.69 -12.86 54.19
CA MET A 1 -62.48 -13.52 54.71
C MET A 1 -61.99 -14.54 53.69
N GLY A 2 -60.72 -14.47 53.31
CA GLY A 2 -60.08 -15.37 52.35
C GLY A 2 -58.83 -14.70 51.78
N ASN A 3 -57.75 -14.73 52.54
CA ASN A 3 -56.43 -14.22 52.18
C ASN A 3 -55.90 -14.91 50.91
N ASP A 4 -55.09 -14.21 50.11
CA ASP A 4 -53.77 -14.69 49.62
C ASP A 4 -53.12 -13.61 48.74
N ARG A 5 -52.11 -12.90 49.26
CA ARG A 5 -50.66 -13.11 49.04
C ARG A 5 -50.12 -12.25 47.89
N GLY A 6 -49.20 -11.35 48.24
CA GLY A 6 -48.35 -10.64 47.30
C GLY A 6 -47.63 -11.61 46.38
N GLY A 7 -48.19 -11.79 45.19
CA GLY A 7 -47.59 -12.53 44.09
C GLY A 7 -46.67 -11.61 43.33
N SER A 8 -45.38 -11.96 43.30
CA SER A 8 -44.33 -11.39 42.48
C SER A 8 -44.88 -10.88 41.14
N ILE A 9 -44.84 -9.56 40.93
CA ILE A 9 -44.94 -9.01 39.58
C ILE A 9 -43.66 -9.44 38.89
N ALA A 10 -43.78 -10.40 37.97
CA ALA A 10 -42.67 -10.87 37.16
C ALA A 10 -42.00 -9.66 36.48
N PRO A 11 -40.66 -9.56 36.51
CA PRO A 11 -39.97 -8.41 35.92
C PRO A 11 -40.35 -8.28 34.45
N LYS A 12 -40.66 -7.04 34.03
CA LYS A 12 -40.90 -6.65 32.63
C LYS A 12 -39.94 -7.43 31.73
N GLU A 13 -40.51 -8.14 30.77
CA GLU A 13 -39.81 -9.02 29.84
C GLU A 13 -38.50 -8.40 29.36
N ARG A 14 -37.44 -9.20 29.30
CA ARG A 14 -36.15 -8.77 28.75
C ARG A 14 -36.34 -8.43 27.28
N ILE A 15 -36.33 -7.14 26.95
CA ILE A 15 -36.42 -6.67 25.57
C ILE A 15 -35.02 -6.72 24.97
N ASN A 16 -34.79 -7.58 23.98
CA ASN A 16 -33.57 -7.60 23.20
C ASN A 16 -33.73 -6.66 22.00
N ILE A 17 -33.20 -5.45 22.10
CA ILE A 17 -33.17 -4.50 20.99
C ILE A 17 -31.93 -4.82 20.15
N ARG A 18 -32.12 -5.33 18.93
CA ARG A 18 -31.06 -5.53 17.94
C ARG A 18 -31.24 -4.52 16.81
N TYR A 19 -30.21 -3.72 16.55
CA TYR A 19 -30.14 -2.94 15.33
C TYR A 19 -29.85 -3.88 14.16
N VAL A 20 -30.78 -3.98 13.21
CA VAL A 20 -30.62 -4.75 11.98
C VAL A 20 -30.61 -3.76 10.83
N LEU A 21 -29.49 -3.68 10.11
CA LEU A 21 -29.37 -2.90 8.89
C LEU A 21 -30.33 -3.49 7.85
N ARG A 22 -31.33 -2.71 7.45
CA ARG A 22 -32.26 -3.09 6.39
C ARG A 22 -31.62 -2.77 5.05
N THR A 23 -30.74 -3.66 4.60
CA THR A 23 -30.01 -3.49 3.33
C THR A 23 -30.83 -4.01 2.13
N ASP A 24 -32.05 -4.53 2.32
CA ASP A 24 -32.97 -5.00 1.26
C ASP A 24 -32.31 -5.82 0.12
N GLY A 25 -31.24 -6.54 0.42
CA GLY A 25 -30.47 -7.33 -0.56
C GLY A 25 -29.54 -6.54 -1.48
N GLN A 26 -29.34 -5.24 -1.24
CA GLN A 26 -28.35 -4.43 -1.96
C GLN A 26 -26.93 -4.93 -1.68
N ALA A 27 -26.21 -5.29 -2.72
CA ALA A 27 -24.79 -5.56 -2.63
C ALA A 27 -24.06 -4.27 -2.28
N SER A 28 -23.16 -4.32 -1.29
CA SER A 28 -22.26 -3.20 -1.03
C SER A 28 -21.38 -3.00 -2.25
N GLU A 29 -21.33 -1.77 -2.75
CA GLU A 29 -20.38 -1.41 -3.79
C GLU A 29 -18.96 -1.50 -3.21
N VAL A 30 -18.04 -2.08 -3.99
CA VAL A 30 -16.63 -2.18 -3.62
C VAL A 30 -15.88 -1.18 -4.48
N GLU A 31 -15.19 -0.26 -3.83
CA GLU A 31 -14.36 0.72 -4.53
C GLU A 31 -13.13 0.06 -5.15
N LEU A 32 -12.86 0.38 -6.40
CA LEU A 32 -11.64 -0.05 -7.07
C LEU A 32 -10.50 0.92 -6.68
N PRO A 33 -9.35 0.40 -6.19
CA PRO A 33 -8.21 1.24 -5.90
C PRO A 33 -7.61 1.80 -7.20
N LEU A 34 -7.18 3.05 -7.18
CA LEU A 34 -6.38 3.63 -8.26
C LEU A 34 -4.93 3.13 -8.15
N SER A 35 -4.60 2.09 -8.92
CA SER A 35 -3.23 1.59 -9.06
C SER A 35 -2.57 2.16 -10.31
N LEU A 36 -1.43 2.84 -10.14
CA LEU A 36 -0.67 3.45 -11.23
C LEU A 36 0.52 2.58 -11.63
N LEU A 37 0.71 2.43 -12.95
CA LEU A 37 1.91 1.82 -13.51
C LEU A 37 2.88 2.92 -13.96
N VAL A 38 4.07 2.94 -13.37
CA VAL A 38 5.15 3.86 -13.76
C VAL A 38 6.17 3.07 -14.58
N THR A 39 6.56 3.61 -15.73
CA THR A 39 7.51 2.96 -16.65
C THR A 39 8.65 3.91 -17.01
N GLY A 40 9.84 3.36 -17.25
CA GLY A 40 11.05 4.10 -17.60
C GLY A 40 12.32 3.26 -17.44
N ASP A 41 13.47 3.83 -17.79
CA ASP A 41 14.77 3.24 -17.45
C ASP A 41 15.11 3.57 -15.98
N LEU A 42 14.95 2.56 -15.12
CA LEU A 42 15.13 2.70 -13.68
C LEU A 42 16.42 2.03 -13.17
N LEU A 43 17.01 1.12 -13.93
CA LEU A 43 18.19 0.35 -13.51
C LEU A 43 19.48 0.87 -14.14
N GLY A 44 19.39 1.50 -15.32
CA GLY A 44 20.55 2.04 -15.98
C GLY A 44 21.47 1.04 -16.67
N LYS A 45 21.00 -0.18 -16.83
CA LYS A 45 21.65 -1.28 -17.52
C LYS A 45 20.63 -1.96 -18.44
N PRO A 46 21.06 -2.58 -19.55
CA PRO A 46 20.15 -3.37 -20.37
C PRO A 46 19.56 -4.51 -19.54
N ASP A 47 18.28 -4.77 -19.79
CA ASP A 47 17.55 -5.92 -19.28
C ASP A 47 17.16 -6.77 -20.49
N ASP A 48 17.74 -7.96 -20.59
CA ASP A 48 17.55 -8.91 -21.69
C ASP A 48 16.21 -9.66 -21.57
N THR A 49 15.48 -9.49 -20.46
CA THR A 49 14.16 -10.12 -20.26
C THR A 49 13.15 -9.54 -21.26
N PRO A 50 12.41 -10.38 -22.02
CA PRO A 50 11.32 -9.94 -22.89
C PRO A 50 10.27 -9.12 -22.12
N LEU A 51 9.67 -8.13 -22.79
CA LEU A 51 8.76 -7.18 -22.12
C LEU A 51 7.55 -7.85 -21.46
N ASP A 52 7.00 -8.88 -22.11
CA ASP A 52 5.86 -9.67 -21.66
C ASP A 52 6.18 -10.59 -20.47
N GLU A 53 7.46 -10.87 -20.23
CA GLU A 53 7.93 -11.64 -19.07
C GLU A 53 8.26 -10.75 -17.86
N ARG A 54 8.47 -9.44 -18.07
CA ARG A 54 8.79 -8.49 -16.99
C ARG A 54 7.61 -8.29 -16.04
N GLN A 55 7.87 -8.47 -14.74
CA GLN A 55 6.86 -8.27 -13.70
C GLN A 55 6.97 -6.86 -13.09
N PRO A 56 5.85 -6.12 -12.97
CA PRO A 56 5.85 -4.86 -12.24
C PRO A 56 6.07 -5.10 -10.74
N VAL A 57 6.83 -4.22 -10.09
CA VAL A 57 7.08 -4.28 -8.65
C VAL A 57 6.14 -3.30 -7.95
N ALA A 58 5.35 -3.80 -7.00
CA ALA A 58 4.51 -2.95 -6.17
C ALA A 58 5.37 -2.16 -5.17
N ILE A 59 5.12 -0.85 -5.07
CA ILE A 59 5.87 0.06 -4.22
C ILE A 59 4.88 0.89 -3.39
N ASP A 60 5.15 1.00 -2.09
CA ASP A 60 4.43 1.87 -1.16
C ASP A 60 5.41 2.61 -0.23
N LYS A 61 4.87 3.40 0.71
CA LYS A 61 5.66 4.21 1.65
C LYS A 61 6.58 3.40 2.56
N ASN A 62 6.25 2.14 2.81
CA ASN A 62 6.98 1.25 3.72
C ASN A 62 7.96 0.35 2.97
N THR A 63 7.72 0.05 1.69
CA THR A 63 8.55 -0.87 0.88
C THR A 63 9.57 -0.18 -0.01
N PHE A 64 9.44 1.13 -0.25
CA PHE A 64 10.31 1.89 -1.16
C PHE A 64 11.81 1.63 -0.97
N ASN A 65 12.32 1.76 0.26
CA ASN A 65 13.75 1.58 0.53
C ASN A 65 14.22 0.13 0.29
N ALA A 66 13.38 -0.85 0.60
CA ALA A 66 13.71 -2.26 0.40
C ALA A 66 13.78 -2.60 -1.10
N VAL A 67 12.83 -2.07 -1.89
CA VAL A 67 12.83 -2.23 -3.35
C VAL A 67 14.08 -1.59 -3.97
N LEU A 68 14.44 -0.38 -3.55
CA LEU A 68 15.67 0.28 -4.02
C LEU A 68 16.94 -0.50 -3.65
N ALA A 69 17.01 -1.08 -2.46
CA ALA A 69 18.18 -1.86 -2.05
C ALA A 69 18.33 -3.15 -2.86
N GLN A 70 17.22 -3.76 -3.29
CA GLN A 70 17.20 -5.04 -4.01
C GLN A 70 17.22 -4.88 -5.54
N SER A 71 16.98 -3.68 -6.07
CA SER A 71 16.91 -3.43 -7.51
C SER A 71 18.26 -3.50 -8.23
N GLY A 72 19.37 -3.47 -7.49
CA GLY A 72 20.71 -3.58 -8.07
C GLY A 72 21.07 -2.42 -9.01
N ILE A 73 20.67 -1.21 -8.60
CA ILE A 73 21.03 0.05 -9.28
C ILE A 73 22.52 0.32 -9.05
N GLU A 74 23.25 0.51 -10.14
CA GLU A 74 24.68 0.81 -10.13
C GLU A 74 25.00 1.80 -11.26
N ARG A 75 25.96 2.70 -11.03
CA ARG A 75 26.48 3.61 -12.07
C ARG A 75 27.99 3.78 -11.95
N ASN A 76 28.69 3.45 -13.03
CA ASN A 76 30.11 3.73 -13.20
C ASN A 76 30.27 4.83 -14.24
N VAL A 77 30.63 6.04 -13.78
CA VAL A 77 30.79 7.22 -14.63
C VAL A 77 32.18 7.81 -14.43
N SER A 78 32.88 8.08 -15.52
CA SER A 78 34.15 8.78 -15.48
C SER A 78 33.92 10.28 -15.47
N VAL A 79 34.48 10.97 -14.48
CA VAL A 79 34.43 12.43 -14.34
C VAL A 79 35.84 13.01 -14.35
N PRO A 80 36.04 14.23 -14.89
CA PRO A 80 37.34 14.91 -14.79
C PRO A 80 37.78 15.09 -13.34
N SER A 81 39.06 14.79 -13.05
CA SER A 81 39.61 14.98 -11.72
C SER A 81 39.94 16.44 -11.46
N VAL A 82 39.36 17.01 -10.40
CA VAL A 82 39.67 18.36 -9.89
C VAL A 82 40.58 18.32 -8.66
N LEU A 83 41.04 17.13 -8.24
CA LEU A 83 41.82 16.93 -7.02
C LEU A 83 43.33 17.06 -7.24
N SER A 84 43.82 17.01 -8.48
CA SER A 84 45.21 17.30 -8.78
C SER A 84 45.41 18.82 -8.82
N GLY A 85 46.28 19.37 -7.97
CA GLY A 85 46.64 20.80 -7.98
C GLY A 85 47.36 21.30 -9.25
N MET A 86 47.30 20.55 -10.35
CA MET A 86 47.68 21.02 -11.68
C MET A 86 46.44 21.53 -12.42
N PRO A 87 46.52 22.71 -13.08
CA PRO A 87 45.40 23.27 -13.82
C PRO A 87 45.16 22.46 -15.10
N ALA A 88 44.52 21.30 -14.98
CA ALA A 88 44.01 20.55 -16.11
C ALA A 88 42.62 21.09 -16.49
N ALA A 89 42.58 22.35 -16.91
CA ALA A 89 41.41 22.96 -17.53
C ALA A 89 41.83 24.15 -18.42
N ARG A 90 42.61 23.86 -19.48
CA ARG A 90 42.62 24.75 -20.64
C ARG A 90 41.58 24.24 -21.62
N TRP A 91 40.38 24.76 -21.49
CA TRP A 91 39.31 24.57 -22.46
C TRP A 91 39.71 25.28 -23.76
N ILE A 92 39.66 24.55 -24.87
CA ILE A 92 39.63 25.11 -26.23
C ILE A 92 38.16 25.33 -26.58
#